data_AF-A0A958XRQ0-F1
#
_entry.id   AF-A0A958XRQ0-F1
#
_cell.length_a   1.000
_cell.length_b   1.000
_cell.length_c   1.000
_cell.angle_alpha   90.00
_cell.angle_beta   90.00
_cell.angle_gamma   90.00
#
_symmetry.space_group_name_H-M   'P 1'
#
loop_
_entity.id
_entity.type
_entity.pdbx_description
1 polymer ?
#
loop_
_entity_poly.entity_id
_entity_poly.type
_entity_poly.pdbx_seq_one_letter_code
_entity_poly.pdbx_strand_id
1 'polypeptide(L)'
;MLKQIANLDQNSGNTFKLLTDETGCCGDSITPCKYVAAVPVANSVSAVVVKDRDGNNQTVTFAAAATTVKAIRDALVTAVNSVGYEDDGNVLPGISVETVSTNKVVTIVGELIVVSLTTSGGSVAATATCTEVGICEFYVEWGGGASKVLTVNGVNATLGDLTFATASAANVKSALEGAANWPSGAVATVVKNTDDSIFEITVTNAQSTVAFILDGLRLTRSNCIVDYV
;
A
#
# COMPACT_ATOMS: atom_id res chain seq x y z
N MET A 1 -30.61 19.79 -10.64
CA MET A 1 -29.91 18.77 -11.45
C MET A 1 -30.03 17.44 -10.72
N LEU A 2 -30.42 16.38 -11.41
CA LEU A 2 -30.31 15.02 -10.90
C LEU A 2 -28.83 14.64 -11.04
N LYS A 3 -28.13 14.41 -9.93
CA LYS A 3 -26.70 14.07 -9.91
C LYS A 3 -26.55 12.55 -10.12
N GLN A 4 -25.60 12.12 -10.97
CA GLN A 4 -25.42 10.71 -11.32
C GLN A 4 -24.66 9.97 -10.20
N ILE A 5 -25.20 8.82 -9.84
CA ILE A 5 -24.59 7.91 -8.88
C ILE A 5 -23.43 7.18 -9.58
N ALA A 6 -22.24 7.16 -8.98
CA ALA A 6 -21.04 6.57 -9.59
C ALA A 6 -21.17 5.09 -9.93
N ASN A 7 -21.96 4.36 -9.14
CA ASN A 7 -22.16 2.93 -9.34
C ASN A 7 -23.65 2.57 -9.34
N LEU A 8 -24.31 2.62 -10.49
CA LEU A 8 -25.78 2.65 -10.59
C LEU A 8 -26.50 1.44 -9.98
N ASP A 9 -25.82 0.30 -9.78
CA ASP A 9 -26.45 -0.98 -9.40
C ASP A 9 -26.16 -1.43 -7.95
N GLN A 10 -25.34 -0.67 -7.20
CA GLN A 10 -24.74 -1.11 -5.93
C GLN A 10 -25.62 -0.94 -4.69
N ASN A 11 -26.77 -1.63 -4.63
CA ASN A 11 -27.72 -1.64 -3.51
C ASN A 11 -28.46 -0.30 -3.26
N SER A 12 -29.80 -0.36 -3.28
CA SER A 12 -30.71 0.77 -3.01
C SER A 12 -30.63 1.35 -1.59
N GLY A 13 -29.97 0.66 -0.65
CA GLY A 13 -29.84 1.06 0.76
C GLY A 13 -28.56 1.83 1.12
N ASN A 14 -27.67 2.12 0.18
CA ASN A 14 -26.40 2.80 0.46
C ASN A 14 -26.60 4.32 0.66
N THR A 15 -26.51 4.81 1.91
CA THR A 15 -26.65 6.24 2.24
C THR A 15 -25.34 7.04 2.12
N PHE A 16 -24.23 6.37 1.83
CA PHE A 16 -22.87 6.95 1.77
C PHE A 16 -22.33 7.08 0.34
N LYS A 17 -23.18 6.81 -0.65
CA LYS A 17 -22.83 6.79 -2.06
C LYS A 17 -22.46 8.18 -2.58
N LEU A 18 -21.25 8.29 -3.14
CA LEU A 18 -20.73 9.51 -3.73
C LEU A 18 -21.21 9.68 -5.19
N LEU A 19 -21.23 10.92 -5.67
CA LEU A 19 -21.77 11.32 -6.98
C LEU A 19 -20.63 11.48 -7.99
N THR A 20 -20.83 11.07 -9.25
CA THR A 20 -19.79 10.97 -10.31
C THR A 20 -18.91 12.22 -10.51
N ASP A 21 -19.37 13.40 -10.11
CA ASP A 21 -18.69 14.70 -10.24
C ASP A 21 -18.04 15.20 -8.94
N GLU A 22 -18.18 14.46 -7.82
CA GLU A 22 -17.64 14.78 -6.48
C GLU A 22 -16.81 13.62 -5.87
N THR A 23 -16.61 12.54 -6.61
CA THR A 23 -16.02 11.26 -6.14
C THR A 23 -14.50 11.23 -6.18
N GLY A 24 -13.87 12.13 -5.44
CA GLY A 24 -12.43 12.05 -5.20
C GLY A 24 -12.14 12.27 -3.75
N CYS A 25 -11.60 11.27 -3.06
CA CYS A 25 -11.15 11.47 -1.70
C CYS A 25 -9.92 12.40 -1.58
N CYS A 26 -9.28 12.71 -2.71
CA CYS A 26 -8.31 13.81 -2.87
C CYS A 26 -8.67 14.82 -4.00
N GLY A 27 -9.93 14.90 -4.44
CA GLY A 27 -10.36 15.96 -5.36
C GLY A 27 -10.38 15.63 -6.86
N ASP A 28 -10.05 14.41 -7.27
CA ASP A 28 -10.15 13.93 -8.67
C ASP A 28 -11.22 12.84 -8.84
N SER A 29 -11.81 12.74 -10.04
CA SER A 29 -12.96 11.86 -10.31
C SER A 29 -12.73 10.37 -10.04
N ILE A 30 -13.71 9.72 -9.42
CA ILE A 30 -13.96 8.27 -9.26
C ILE A 30 -12.69 7.46 -8.97
N THR A 31 -11.81 7.93 -8.07
CA THR A 31 -10.60 7.16 -7.68
C THR A 31 -10.73 6.69 -6.23
N PRO A 32 -10.65 5.37 -5.95
CA PRO A 32 -10.57 4.87 -4.58
C PRO A 32 -9.34 5.43 -3.87
N CYS A 33 -9.41 5.58 -2.55
CA CYS A 33 -8.25 6.01 -1.77
C CYS A 33 -7.93 5.02 -0.67
N LYS A 34 -6.66 5.03 -0.29
CA LYS A 34 -6.17 4.32 0.88
C LYS A 34 -6.20 5.25 2.08
N TYR A 35 -6.84 4.80 3.14
CA TYR A 35 -6.88 5.49 4.42
C TYR A 35 -6.10 4.69 5.44
N VAL A 36 -5.14 5.34 6.10
CA VAL A 36 -4.30 4.70 7.12
C VAL A 36 -4.50 5.38 8.47
N ALA A 37 -4.80 4.59 9.50
CA ALA A 37 -4.88 5.03 10.88
C ALA A 37 -3.98 4.15 11.77
N ALA A 38 -3.12 4.78 12.56
CA ALA A 38 -2.23 4.08 13.49
C ALA A 38 -2.81 4.13 14.91
N VAL A 39 -3.33 3.01 15.38
CA VAL A 39 -3.93 2.88 16.71
C VAL A 39 -2.92 2.25 17.68
N PRO A 40 -2.58 2.87 18.83
CA PRO A 40 -1.70 2.24 19.81
C PRO A 40 -2.17 0.83 20.22
N VAL A 41 -1.25 -0.11 20.37
CA VAL A 41 -1.61 -1.52 20.66
C VAL A 41 -2.42 -1.70 21.94
N ALA A 42 -2.24 -0.80 22.92
CA ALA A 42 -2.98 -0.79 24.17
C ALA A 42 -4.44 -0.34 24.03
N ASN A 43 -4.79 0.35 22.94
CA ASN A 43 -6.12 0.91 22.75
C ASN A 43 -7.06 -0.09 22.06
N SER A 44 -8.34 -0.04 22.45
CA SER A 44 -9.45 -0.65 21.71
C SER A 44 -10.01 0.35 20.69
N VAL A 45 -10.67 -0.15 19.65
CA VAL A 45 -11.39 0.63 18.64
C VAL A 45 -12.88 0.35 18.79
N SER A 46 -13.72 1.37 18.83
CA SER A 46 -15.16 1.25 19.06
C SER A 46 -16.04 1.84 17.97
N ALA A 47 -15.49 2.65 17.07
CA ALA A 47 -16.23 3.19 15.93
C ALA A 47 -15.27 3.64 14.82
N VAL A 48 -15.82 3.77 13.61
CA VAL A 48 -15.21 4.49 12.50
C VAL A 48 -16.03 5.72 12.18
N VAL A 49 -15.36 6.85 11.95
CA VAL A 49 -16.00 8.09 11.50
C VAL A 49 -15.76 8.22 10.00
N VAL A 50 -16.85 8.30 9.25
CA VAL A 50 -16.85 8.41 7.79
C VAL A 50 -17.63 9.64 7.37
N LYS A 51 -17.41 10.16 6.15
CA LYS A 51 -18.28 11.21 5.61
C LYS A 51 -19.45 10.62 4.84
N ASP A 52 -20.64 11.17 5.06
CA ASP A 52 -21.77 10.97 4.16
C ASP A 52 -21.64 11.79 2.88
N ARG A 53 -22.58 11.56 1.96
CA ARG A 53 -22.67 12.27 0.66
C ARG A 53 -22.79 13.79 0.79
N ASP A 54 -23.32 14.27 1.92
CA ASP A 54 -23.52 15.69 2.18
C ASP A 54 -22.26 16.29 2.84
N GLY A 55 -21.19 15.50 2.99
CA GLY A 55 -19.91 15.88 3.56
C GLY A 55 -19.90 15.88 5.09
N ASN A 56 -20.96 15.42 5.74
CA ASN A 56 -21.07 15.40 7.19
C ASN A 56 -20.43 14.15 7.78
N ASN A 57 -19.82 14.30 8.96
CA ASN A 57 -19.24 13.19 9.68
C ASN A 57 -20.36 12.31 10.28
N GLN A 58 -20.27 11.01 10.02
CA GLN A 58 -21.12 9.98 10.58
C GLN A 58 -20.27 9.00 11.39
N THR A 59 -20.67 8.76 12.63
CA THR A 59 -20.01 7.79 13.51
C THR A 59 -20.71 6.45 13.38
N VAL A 60 -19.99 5.46 12.86
CA VAL A 60 -20.47 4.09 12.73
C VAL A 60 -19.87 3.26 13.88
N THR A 61 -20.70 2.99 14.87
CA THR A 61 -20.30 2.31 16.11
C THR A 61 -20.24 0.80 15.94
N PHE A 62 -19.21 0.17 16.51
CA PHE A 62 -19.06 -1.27 16.52
C PHE A 62 -19.99 -1.89 17.58
N ALA A 63 -20.45 -3.12 17.36
CA ALA A 63 -21.26 -3.84 18.34
C ALA A 63 -20.52 -4.04 19.68
N ALA A 64 -19.20 -4.18 19.63
CA ALA A 64 -18.32 -4.23 20.79
C ALA A 64 -16.97 -3.59 20.45
N ALA A 65 -16.31 -3.00 21.45
CA ALA A 65 -14.97 -2.46 21.27
C ALA A 65 -13.98 -3.60 20.94
N ALA A 66 -13.24 -3.44 19.84
CA ALA A 66 -12.34 -4.44 19.31
C ALA A 66 -10.88 -4.14 19.73
N THR A 67 -10.17 -5.17 20.18
CA THR A 67 -8.78 -5.02 20.68
C THR A 67 -7.76 -5.80 19.85
N THR A 68 -8.12 -6.92 19.23
CA THR A 68 -7.19 -7.70 18.42
C THR A 68 -7.25 -7.28 16.95
N VAL A 69 -6.17 -7.51 16.20
CA VAL A 69 -6.10 -7.25 14.75
C VAL A 69 -7.32 -7.83 14.03
N LYS A 70 -7.61 -9.12 14.26
CA LYS A 70 -8.77 -9.80 13.66
C LYS A 70 -10.10 -9.16 14.09
N ALA A 71 -10.27 -8.87 15.38
CA ALA A 71 -11.52 -8.29 15.88
C ALA A 71 -11.77 -6.89 15.30
N ILE A 72 -10.71 -6.07 15.15
CA ILE A 72 -10.82 -4.73 14.57
C ILE A 72 -11.21 -4.84 13.09
N ARG A 73 -10.55 -5.72 12.33
CA ARG A 73 -10.89 -5.97 10.93
C ARG A 73 -12.35 -6.41 10.78
N ASP A 74 -12.77 -7.42 11.53
CA ASP A 74 -14.13 -7.97 11.43
C ASP A 74 -15.20 -6.93 11.86
N ALA A 75 -14.91 -6.14 12.90
CA ALA A 75 -15.80 -5.08 13.35
C ALA A 75 -15.92 -3.95 12.33
N LEU A 76 -14.82 -3.56 11.68
CA LEU A 76 -14.81 -2.58 10.60
C LEU A 76 -15.63 -3.06 9.41
N VAL A 77 -15.40 -4.28 8.92
CA VAL A 77 -16.17 -4.88 7.82
C VAL A 77 -17.66 -4.89 8.15
N THR A 78 -18.02 -5.34 9.36
CA THR A 78 -19.43 -5.35 9.80
C THR A 78 -20.02 -3.95 9.85
N ALA A 79 -19.27 -2.97 10.39
CA ALA A 79 -19.72 -1.59 10.54
C ALA A 79 -19.94 -0.93 9.17
N VAL A 80 -18.99 -1.01 8.25
CA VAL A 80 -19.14 -0.37 6.93
C VAL A 80 -20.20 -1.07 6.07
N ASN A 81 -20.34 -2.39 6.16
CA ASN A 81 -21.44 -3.10 5.49
C ASN A 81 -22.80 -2.72 6.07
N SER A 82 -22.88 -2.43 7.38
CA SER A 82 -24.14 -2.01 8.02
C SER A 82 -24.68 -0.68 7.50
N VAL A 83 -23.81 0.14 6.93
CA VAL A 83 -24.17 1.39 6.28
C VAL A 83 -24.33 1.27 4.76
N GLY A 84 -24.37 0.04 4.24
CA GLY A 84 -24.64 -0.24 2.84
C GLY A 84 -23.45 -0.07 1.90
N TYR A 85 -22.23 0.06 2.42
CA TYR A 85 -21.02 0.04 1.60
C TYR A 85 -20.72 -1.41 1.18
N GLU A 86 -20.81 -1.68 -0.12
CA GLU A 86 -20.30 -2.91 -0.77
C GLU A 86 -19.32 -2.47 -1.86
N ASP A 87 -18.28 -3.22 -2.19
CA ASP A 87 -17.26 -2.83 -3.17
C ASP A 87 -17.44 -3.65 -4.46
N ASP A 88 -18.21 -3.15 -5.44
CA ASP A 88 -18.39 -3.78 -6.76
C ASP A 88 -18.69 -5.30 -6.75
N GLY A 89 -19.54 -5.76 -5.83
CA GLY A 89 -19.90 -7.18 -5.72
C GLY A 89 -18.90 -8.05 -4.95
N ASN A 90 -17.82 -7.47 -4.44
CA ASN A 90 -16.98 -8.07 -3.41
C ASN A 90 -17.52 -7.68 -2.03
N VAL A 91 -17.91 -8.68 -1.23
CA VAL A 91 -18.46 -8.50 0.13
C VAL A 91 -17.39 -8.04 1.15
N LEU A 92 -16.23 -7.61 0.67
CA LEU A 92 -15.10 -7.19 1.50
C LEU A 92 -14.52 -5.87 0.96
N PRO A 93 -14.70 -4.75 1.67
CA PRO A 93 -13.89 -3.56 1.43
C PRO A 93 -12.41 -3.92 1.62
N GLY A 94 -11.49 -3.21 0.95
CA GLY A 94 -10.04 -3.39 1.04
C GLY A 94 -9.47 -3.04 2.43
N ILE A 95 -9.92 -3.75 3.46
CA ILE A 95 -9.58 -3.52 4.87
C ILE A 95 -8.53 -4.52 5.30
N SER A 96 -7.36 -3.99 5.68
CA SER A 96 -6.32 -4.73 6.36
C SER A 96 -6.03 -4.10 7.72
N VAL A 97 -5.66 -4.95 8.67
CA VAL A 97 -5.19 -4.53 9.98
C VAL A 97 -3.96 -5.36 10.28
N GLU A 98 -2.89 -4.72 10.73
CA GLU A 98 -1.64 -5.39 11.08
C GLU A 98 -0.97 -4.71 12.26
N THR A 99 -0.17 -5.46 13.02
CA THR A 99 0.64 -4.88 14.10
C THR A 99 1.99 -4.48 13.53
N VAL A 100 2.29 -3.18 13.56
CA VAL A 100 3.58 -2.62 13.16
C VAL A 100 4.16 -1.90 14.37
N SER A 101 5.22 -2.46 14.94
CA SER A 101 5.86 -1.94 16.16
C SER A 101 4.85 -1.80 17.31
N THR A 102 4.64 -0.58 17.84
CA THR A 102 3.73 -0.28 18.95
C THR A 102 2.31 0.10 18.51
N ASN A 103 1.99 -0.03 17.23
CA ASN A 103 0.69 0.33 16.67
C ASN A 103 0.02 -0.84 15.94
N LYS A 104 -1.31 -0.84 15.92
CA LYS A 104 -2.15 -1.56 14.96
C LYS A 104 -2.43 -0.57 13.83
N VAL A 105 -1.86 -0.85 12.66
CA VAL A 105 -2.07 -0.05 11.45
C VAL A 105 -3.33 -0.58 10.78
N VAL A 106 -4.35 0.26 10.71
CA VAL A 106 -5.62 -0.01 10.03
C VAL A 106 -5.55 0.66 8.67
N THR A 107 -5.71 -0.13 7.61
CA THR A 107 -5.78 0.34 6.23
C THR A 107 -7.16 0.06 5.67
N ILE A 108 -7.78 1.05 5.04
CA ILE A 108 -9.07 0.92 4.35
C ILE A 108 -8.90 1.48 2.95
N VAL A 109 -9.07 0.64 1.92
CA VAL A 109 -9.06 1.04 0.51
C VAL A 109 -10.47 1.00 -0.04
N GLY A 110 -10.86 2.07 -0.72
CA GLY A 110 -12.14 2.17 -1.42
C GLY A 110 -12.61 3.61 -1.61
N GLU A 111 -13.86 3.75 -2.02
CA GLU A 111 -14.54 5.04 -2.24
C GLU A 111 -15.12 5.64 -0.95
N LEU A 112 -15.05 4.91 0.17
CA LEU A 112 -15.50 5.38 1.48
C LEU A 112 -14.55 6.46 2.04
N ILE A 113 -15.07 7.63 2.37
CA ILE A 113 -14.25 8.70 2.99
C ILE A 113 -14.10 8.46 4.48
N VAL A 114 -12.95 7.95 4.91
CA VAL A 114 -12.63 7.71 6.32
C VAL A 114 -11.96 8.93 6.94
N VAL A 115 -12.51 9.42 8.04
CA VAL A 115 -12.01 10.60 8.76
C VAL A 115 -11.15 10.18 9.96
N SER A 116 -11.64 9.26 10.78
CA SER A 116 -10.95 8.84 12.00
C SER A 116 -11.49 7.54 12.57
N LEU A 117 -10.76 6.93 13.49
CA LEU A 117 -11.22 5.85 14.36
C LEU A 117 -11.43 6.35 15.78
N THR A 118 -12.54 5.95 16.42
CA THR A 118 -12.77 6.18 17.84
C THR A 118 -12.09 5.07 18.63
N THR A 119 -11.22 5.45 19.54
CA THR A 119 -10.43 4.53 20.37
C THR A 119 -10.61 4.81 21.85
N SER A 120 -10.20 3.88 22.72
CA SER A 120 -10.18 4.10 24.17
C SER A 120 -9.28 5.26 24.62
N GLY A 121 -8.33 5.68 23.79
CA GLY A 121 -7.45 6.83 24.04
C GLY A 121 -7.92 8.14 23.39
N GLY A 122 -9.12 8.18 22.82
CA GLY A 122 -9.63 9.31 22.03
C GLY A 122 -9.75 8.99 20.55
N SER A 123 -9.69 9.99 19.69
CA SER A 123 -9.81 9.81 18.23
C SER A 123 -8.44 9.72 17.56
N VAL A 124 -8.29 8.81 16.60
CA VAL A 124 -7.12 8.69 15.74
C VAL A 124 -7.52 9.07 14.33
N ALA A 125 -6.93 10.13 13.78
CA ALA A 125 -7.20 10.55 12.41
C ALA A 125 -6.74 9.49 11.39
N ALA A 126 -7.52 9.30 10.32
CA ALA A 126 -7.10 8.55 9.17
C ALA A 126 -6.43 9.49 8.17
N THR A 127 -5.28 9.09 7.64
CA THR A 127 -4.56 9.83 6.59
C THR A 127 -4.95 9.23 5.26
N ALA A 128 -5.45 10.07 4.34
CA ALA A 128 -5.86 9.67 3.00
C ALA A 128 -4.68 9.72 2.03
N THR A 129 -4.65 8.77 1.11
CA THR A 129 -3.62 8.61 0.10
C THR A 129 -4.26 8.16 -1.21
N CYS A 130 -4.01 8.90 -2.28
CA CYS A 130 -4.83 8.86 -3.49
C CYS A 130 -4.01 8.67 -4.77
N THR A 131 -2.67 8.70 -4.69
CA THR A 131 -1.83 8.44 -5.85
C THR A 131 -1.71 6.93 -6.00
N GLU A 132 -2.50 6.34 -6.90
CA GLU A 132 -2.26 4.97 -7.32
C GLU A 132 -0.84 4.87 -7.89
N VAL A 133 -0.01 4.09 -7.22
CA VAL A 133 1.27 3.66 -7.74
C VAL A 133 1.20 2.16 -7.93
N GLY A 134 1.39 1.72 -9.17
CA GLY A 134 1.71 0.32 -9.39
C GLY A 134 3.01 0.03 -8.65
N ILE A 135 3.03 -0.94 -7.74
CA ILE A 135 4.26 -1.51 -7.17
C ILE A 135 4.50 -2.82 -7.89
N CYS A 136 5.71 -3.03 -8.38
CA CYS A 136 6.07 -4.25 -9.10
C CYS A 136 7.27 -4.92 -8.46
N GLU A 137 7.40 -6.20 -8.80
CA GLU A 137 8.66 -6.92 -8.64
C GLU A 137 9.54 -6.67 -9.86
N PHE A 138 10.84 -6.59 -9.64
CA PHE A 138 11.84 -6.43 -10.69
C PHE A 138 12.91 -7.49 -10.53
N TYR A 139 13.23 -8.22 -11.59
CA TYR A 139 14.15 -9.36 -11.56
C TYR A 139 15.31 -9.21 -12.54
N VAL A 140 16.50 -9.65 -12.13
CA VAL A 140 17.65 -9.83 -13.03
C VAL A 140 18.57 -10.94 -12.53
N GLU A 141 19.14 -11.66 -13.48
CA GLU A 141 20.31 -12.53 -13.28
C GLU A 141 21.57 -11.73 -13.61
N TRP A 142 22.49 -11.65 -12.66
CA TRP A 142 23.66 -10.78 -12.78
C TRP A 142 24.95 -11.48 -12.35
N GLY A 143 25.94 -11.52 -13.24
CA GLY A 143 27.23 -12.19 -12.99
C GLY A 143 28.17 -11.46 -12.01
N GLY A 144 27.80 -10.26 -11.54
CA GLY A 144 28.67 -9.45 -10.71
C GLY A 144 29.81 -8.78 -11.48
N GLY A 145 30.71 -8.10 -10.77
CA GLY A 145 31.91 -7.53 -11.37
C GLY A 145 32.54 -6.42 -10.53
N ALA A 146 33.66 -5.88 -11.03
CA ALA A 146 34.34 -4.75 -10.40
C ALA A 146 33.67 -3.42 -10.75
N SER A 147 33.50 -2.55 -9.75
CA SER A 147 33.04 -1.16 -9.90
C SER A 147 31.83 -0.98 -10.81
N LYS A 148 30.79 -1.80 -10.59
CA LYS A 148 29.60 -1.84 -11.44
C LYS A 148 28.66 -0.69 -11.12
N VAL A 149 27.79 -0.33 -12.06
CA VAL A 149 26.88 0.81 -11.90
C VAL A 149 25.45 0.31 -11.77
N LEU A 150 24.75 0.79 -10.75
CA LEU A 150 23.30 0.76 -10.67
C LEU A 150 22.75 2.10 -11.16
N THR A 151 21.95 2.07 -12.22
CA THR A 151 21.18 3.21 -12.68
C THR A 151 19.74 3.05 -12.22
N VAL A 152 19.23 4.05 -11.50
CA VAL A 152 17.82 4.15 -11.11
C VAL A 152 17.27 5.44 -11.67
N ASN A 153 16.24 5.35 -12.53
CA ASN A 153 15.62 6.51 -13.17
C ASN A 153 16.63 7.46 -13.86
N GLY A 154 17.68 6.90 -14.47
CA GLY A 154 18.72 7.67 -15.17
C GLY A 154 19.82 8.24 -14.26
N VAL A 155 19.74 8.05 -12.93
CA VAL A 155 20.79 8.46 -11.99
C VAL A 155 21.69 7.27 -11.70
N ASN A 156 23.00 7.46 -11.82
CA ASN A 156 24.00 6.40 -11.60
C ASN A 156 24.51 6.39 -10.16
N ALA A 157 24.70 5.20 -9.61
CA ALA A 157 25.47 4.94 -8.41
C ALA A 157 26.45 3.79 -8.65
N THR A 158 27.71 3.98 -8.25
CA THR A 158 28.73 2.93 -8.33
C THR A 158 28.56 1.98 -7.16
N LEU A 159 28.28 0.72 -7.46
CA LEU A 159 28.40 -0.40 -6.55
C LEU A 159 29.87 -0.82 -6.58
N GLY A 160 30.52 -0.94 -5.42
CA GLY A 160 31.92 -1.37 -5.34
C GLY A 160 32.17 -2.75 -5.96
N ASP A 161 33.33 -3.34 -5.71
CA ASP A 161 33.65 -4.64 -6.30
C ASP A 161 32.77 -5.76 -5.75
N LEU A 162 31.93 -6.32 -6.62
CA LEU A 162 30.93 -7.34 -6.32
C LEU A 162 31.10 -8.52 -7.29
N THR A 163 32.32 -9.06 -7.39
CA THR A 163 32.56 -10.23 -8.26
C THR A 163 31.93 -11.48 -7.66
N PHE A 164 31.39 -12.36 -8.50
CA PHE A 164 30.72 -13.59 -8.02
C PHE A 164 31.62 -14.44 -7.12
N ALA A 165 32.92 -14.51 -7.42
CA ALA A 165 33.88 -15.30 -6.65
C ALA A 165 34.00 -14.85 -5.19
N THR A 166 33.95 -13.55 -4.91
CA THR A 166 34.25 -13.01 -3.57
C THR A 166 33.03 -12.43 -2.86
N ALA A 167 32.04 -11.91 -3.59
CA ALA A 167 30.87 -11.31 -3.00
C ALA A 167 29.86 -12.35 -2.52
N SER A 168 29.30 -12.16 -1.33
CA SER A 168 28.12 -12.89 -0.86
C SER A 168 26.84 -12.22 -1.35
N ALA A 169 25.72 -12.95 -1.32
CA ALA A 169 24.40 -12.36 -1.57
C ALA A 169 24.10 -11.16 -0.65
N ALA A 170 24.53 -11.24 0.62
CA ALA A 170 24.40 -10.14 1.57
C ALA A 170 25.22 -8.91 1.15
N ASN A 171 26.43 -9.08 0.62
CA ASN A 171 27.23 -7.95 0.12
C ASN A 171 26.54 -7.24 -1.04
N VAL A 172 25.99 -8.01 -2.00
CA VAL A 172 25.25 -7.46 -3.14
C VAL A 172 24.01 -6.72 -2.66
N LYS A 173 23.20 -7.33 -1.77
CA LYS A 173 22.02 -6.69 -1.18
C LYS A 173 22.37 -5.36 -0.52
N SER A 174 23.37 -5.35 0.38
CA SER A 174 23.76 -4.14 1.09
C SER A 174 24.28 -3.05 0.16
N ALA A 175 24.98 -3.40 -0.92
CA ALA A 175 25.44 -2.43 -1.90
C ALA A 175 24.28 -1.82 -2.70
N LEU A 176 23.29 -2.63 -3.10
CA LEU A 176 22.10 -2.16 -3.83
C LEU A 176 21.26 -1.22 -2.96
N GLU A 177 20.83 -1.68 -1.77
CA GLU A 177 19.97 -0.90 -0.87
C GLU A 177 20.72 0.30 -0.25
N GLY A 178 22.05 0.25 -0.20
CA GLY A 178 22.91 1.35 0.25
C GLY A 178 23.24 2.38 -0.83
N ALA A 179 22.86 2.15 -2.08
CA ALA A 179 23.10 3.10 -3.16
C ALA A 179 22.28 4.40 -2.95
N ALA A 180 22.91 5.55 -3.16
CA ALA A 180 22.28 6.85 -2.91
C ALA A 180 21.03 7.13 -3.78
N ASN A 181 20.89 6.43 -4.90
CA ASN A 181 19.76 6.49 -5.82
C ASN A 181 18.72 5.37 -5.59
N TRP A 182 18.86 4.57 -4.53
CA TRP A 182 17.92 3.49 -4.24
C TRP A 182 16.53 4.04 -3.92
N PRO A 183 15.44 3.52 -4.52
CA PRO A 183 14.10 3.99 -4.23
C PRO A 183 13.70 3.75 -2.77
N SER A 184 13.11 4.75 -2.14
CA SER A 184 12.60 4.62 -0.77
C SER A 184 11.55 3.51 -0.69
N GLY A 185 11.69 2.62 0.29
CA GLY A 185 10.76 1.52 0.54
C GLY A 185 10.98 0.27 -0.34
N ALA A 186 11.80 0.35 -1.40
CA ALA A 186 12.15 -0.82 -2.19
C ALA A 186 13.08 -1.77 -1.42
N VAL A 187 12.88 -3.07 -1.57
CA VAL A 187 13.64 -4.11 -0.86
C VAL A 187 14.27 -5.05 -1.87
N ALA A 188 15.58 -5.27 -1.75
CA ALA A 188 16.30 -6.25 -2.56
C ALA A 188 16.37 -7.60 -1.84
N THR A 189 16.10 -8.66 -2.59
CA THR A 189 16.40 -10.05 -2.23
C THR A 189 17.43 -10.56 -3.23
N VAL A 190 18.53 -11.11 -2.73
CA VAL A 190 19.61 -11.63 -3.55
C VAL A 190 19.84 -13.08 -3.20
N VAL A 191 19.85 -13.95 -4.21
CA VAL A 191 20.26 -15.34 -4.11
C VAL A 191 21.54 -15.52 -4.90
N LYS A 192 22.54 -16.17 -4.30
CA LYS A 192 23.80 -16.51 -4.98
C LYS A 192 23.67 -17.92 -5.53
N ASN A 193 23.46 -18.04 -6.84
CA ASN A 193 23.35 -19.32 -7.53
C ASN A 193 24.75 -19.78 -7.98
N THR A 194 25.23 -20.86 -7.36
CA THR A 194 26.57 -21.42 -7.61
C THR A 194 26.68 -22.25 -8.87
N ASP A 195 25.56 -22.76 -9.38
CA ASP A 195 25.56 -23.63 -10.55
C ASP A 195 25.84 -22.83 -11.82
N ASP A 196 25.22 -21.64 -11.92
CA ASP A 196 25.36 -20.74 -13.07
C ASP A 196 26.33 -19.56 -12.82
N SER A 197 26.89 -19.46 -11.61
CA SER A 197 27.79 -18.38 -11.20
C SER A 197 27.19 -16.97 -11.33
N ILE A 198 25.93 -16.82 -10.92
CA ILE A 198 25.15 -15.58 -11.01
C ILE A 198 24.49 -15.21 -9.67
N PHE A 199 24.19 -13.93 -9.51
CA PHE A 199 23.27 -13.43 -8.51
C PHE A 199 21.89 -13.28 -9.12
N GLU A 200 20.90 -13.97 -8.56
CA GLU A 200 19.49 -13.76 -8.85
C GLU A 200 19.00 -12.65 -7.92
N ILE A 201 18.58 -11.53 -8.50
CA ILE A 201 18.20 -10.33 -7.76
C ILE A 201 16.73 -10.06 -8.03
N THR A 202 15.94 -9.99 -6.96
CA THR A 202 14.55 -9.54 -6.98
C THR A 202 14.43 -8.26 -6.16
N VAL A 203 13.85 -7.21 -6.73
CA VAL A 203 13.50 -5.98 -6.03
C VAL A 203 11.98 -5.93 -5.89
N THR A 204 11.49 -5.82 -4.66
CA THR A 204 10.07 -5.65 -4.34
C THR A 204 9.81 -4.25 -3.79
N ASN A 205 8.53 -3.88 -3.65
CA ASN A 205 8.11 -2.58 -3.11
C ASN A 205 8.64 -1.36 -3.89
N ALA A 206 9.02 -1.54 -5.15
CA ALA A 206 9.42 -0.45 -6.04
C ALA A 206 8.25 -0.03 -6.94
N GLN A 207 8.09 1.28 -7.14
CA GLN A 207 7.05 1.79 -8.05
C GLN A 207 7.33 1.31 -9.49
N SER A 208 6.26 1.04 -10.23
CA SER A 208 6.23 0.48 -11.58
C SER A 208 6.83 1.40 -12.65
N THR A 209 6.91 2.69 -12.32
CA THR A 209 7.56 3.75 -13.09
C THR A 209 9.07 3.76 -12.91
N VAL A 210 9.60 3.09 -11.88
CA VAL A 210 11.04 3.00 -11.65
C VAL A 210 11.70 2.17 -12.73
N ALA A 211 12.76 2.72 -13.32
CA ALA A 211 13.63 2.01 -14.25
C ALA A 211 14.94 1.63 -13.54
N PHE A 212 15.13 0.34 -13.32
CA PHE A 212 16.40 -0.21 -12.83
C PHE A 212 17.24 -0.74 -14.00
N ILE A 213 18.49 -0.32 -14.05
CA ILE A 213 19.52 -0.88 -14.94
C ILE A 213 20.75 -1.19 -14.10
N LEU A 214 21.08 -2.47 -13.97
CA LEU A 214 22.25 -2.94 -13.26
C LEU A 214 23.31 -3.40 -14.27
N ASP A 215 24.45 -2.71 -14.31
CA ASP A 215 25.54 -3.05 -15.23
C ASP A 215 25.09 -3.12 -16.70
N GLY A 216 24.21 -2.19 -17.11
CA GLY A 216 23.61 -2.17 -18.45
C GLY A 216 22.46 -3.16 -18.66
N LEU A 217 22.22 -4.09 -17.72
CA LEU A 217 21.09 -5.01 -17.76
C LEU A 217 19.85 -4.37 -17.17
N ARG A 218 18.79 -4.26 -17.95
CA ARG A 218 17.50 -3.78 -17.46
C ARG A 218 16.81 -4.89 -16.67
N LEU A 219 16.37 -4.58 -15.44
CA LEU A 219 15.59 -5.53 -14.66
C LEU A 219 14.22 -5.73 -15.33
N THR A 220 13.77 -6.98 -15.36
CA THR A 220 12.48 -7.38 -15.93
C THR A 220 11.38 -7.16 -14.90
N ARG A 221 10.31 -6.46 -15.29
CA ARG A 221 9.18 -6.12 -14.42
C ARG A 221 8.13 -7.24 -14.42
N SER A 222 7.65 -7.63 -13.23
CA SER A 222 6.63 -8.66 -13.03
C SER A 222 5.76 -8.36 -11.80
N ASN A 223 4.70 -9.14 -11.59
CA ASN A 223 3.88 -9.16 -10.36
C ASN A 223 3.48 -7.76 -9.86
N CYS A 224 2.96 -6.93 -10.77
CA CYS A 224 2.53 -5.58 -10.44
C CYS A 224 1.19 -5.61 -9.70
N ILE A 225 1.15 -4.98 -8.53
CA ILE A 225 -0.06 -4.71 -7.76
C ILE A 225 -0.28 -3.19 -7.68
N VAL A 226 -1.52 -2.77 -7.44
CA VAL A 226 -1.82 -1.36 -7.15
C VAL A 226 -1.57 -1.12 -5.66
N ASP A 227 -0.78 -0.09 -5.34
CA ASP A 227 -0.70 0.50 -4.00
C ASP A 227 -0.98 2.01 -4.10
N TYR A 228 -1.06 2.69 -2.96
CA TYR A 228 -1.39 4.12 -2.89
C TYR A 228 -0.33 4.84 -2.04
N VAL A 229 0.24 5.94 -2.60
CA VAL A 229 1.25 6.82 -1.96
C VAL A 229 0.90 8.31 -1.96
#